data_AF-X1MIA3-F1
#
_entry.id   AF-X1MIA3-F1
#
_cell.length_a   1.000
_cell.length_b   1.000
_cell.length_c   1.000
_cell.angle_alpha   90.00
_cell.angle_beta   90.00
_cell.angle_gamma   90.00
#
_symmetry.space_group_name_H-M   'P 1'
#
loop_
_entity.id
_entity.type
_entity.pdbx_description
1 polymer ?
#
loop_
_entity_poly.entity_id
_entity_poly.type
_entity_poly.pdbx_seq_one_letter_code
_entity_poly.pdbx_strand_id
1 'polypeptide(L)'
;GKKKEDVKLTVIGIGAANVATLRVLFADGFKPANTIIVDSKAILHTGRTDLEEKQRENPYKWDLCQRTNPEKRTGGITEALKGADVCISLSKSGPGVILPEWVKGMTKDAIIFACANPIPEIWPWEAKEAGARIVATGRSDFPNQVNNSIGFPGIFRGTLDVRARTITDEMCITAAYELAKCAEDRGISEDNIAPTMGEWEVFIREAVAVAMKAQEQGVARIKASREELTKQAEKIIKQSREMTALLMKEGYIPPAPRD
;
A
#
# COMPACT_ATOMS: atom_id res chain seq x y z
N GLY A 1 6.24 2.39 -19.80
CA GLY A 1 5.63 1.77 -18.61
C GLY A 1 4.61 0.73 -19.03
N LYS A 2 4.29 -0.23 -18.15
CA LYS A 2 3.20 -1.22 -18.34
C LYS A 2 1.87 -0.62 -17.88
N LYS A 3 0.76 -1.01 -18.49
CA LYS A 3 -0.60 -0.63 -18.05
C LYS A 3 -1.05 -1.57 -16.92
N LYS A 4 -1.79 -1.06 -15.94
CA LYS A 4 -2.23 -1.85 -14.77
C LYS A 4 -3.08 -3.07 -15.14
N GLU A 5 -3.83 -3.00 -16.24
CA GLU A 5 -4.67 -4.08 -16.75
C GLU A 5 -3.86 -5.24 -17.34
N ASP A 6 -2.57 -5.04 -17.60
CA ASP A 6 -1.66 -6.01 -18.21
C ASP A 6 -0.59 -6.51 -17.22
N VAL A 7 -0.53 -5.95 -16.02
CA VAL A 7 0.41 -6.32 -14.96
C VAL A 7 0.11 -7.72 -14.43
N LYS A 8 1.12 -8.58 -14.42
CA LYS A 8 1.13 -9.87 -13.70
C LYS A 8 1.54 -9.64 -12.25
N LEU A 9 0.56 -9.70 -11.35
CA LEU A 9 0.73 -9.43 -9.93
C LEU A 9 0.93 -10.74 -9.16
N THR A 10 1.95 -10.80 -8.32
CA THR A 10 2.11 -11.88 -7.34
C THR A 10 1.99 -11.30 -5.93
N VAL A 11 1.15 -11.92 -5.11
CA VAL A 11 0.93 -11.50 -3.72
C VAL A 11 1.33 -12.62 -2.76
N ILE A 12 2.24 -12.31 -1.84
CA ILE A 12 2.75 -13.26 -0.85
C ILE A 12 2.16 -12.94 0.52
N GLY A 13 1.47 -13.92 1.11
CA GLY A 13 0.64 -13.75 2.29
C GLY A 13 -0.75 -13.22 1.94
N ILE A 14 -1.79 -13.71 2.62
CA ILE A 14 -3.18 -13.28 2.37
C ILE A 14 -3.96 -13.14 3.68
N GLY A 15 -3.43 -12.26 4.54
CA GLY A 15 -4.12 -11.71 5.70
C GLY A 15 -4.91 -10.45 5.36
N ALA A 16 -5.43 -9.77 6.38
CA ALA A 16 -6.32 -8.61 6.20
C ALA A 16 -5.73 -7.51 5.30
N ALA A 17 -4.43 -7.19 5.44
CA ALA A 17 -3.80 -6.13 4.66
C ALA A 17 -3.74 -6.46 3.15
N ASN A 18 -3.31 -7.67 2.79
CA ASN A 18 -3.27 -8.08 1.37
C ASN A 18 -4.68 -8.30 0.79
N VAL A 19 -5.65 -8.78 1.58
CA VAL A 19 -7.06 -8.85 1.14
C VAL A 19 -7.59 -7.45 0.82
N ALA A 20 -7.35 -6.46 1.70
CA ALA A 20 -7.77 -5.08 1.47
C ALA A 20 -7.02 -4.44 0.29
N THR A 21 -5.72 -4.69 0.16
CA THR A 21 -4.90 -4.20 -0.96
C THR A 21 -5.45 -4.72 -2.29
N LEU A 22 -5.71 -6.02 -2.40
CA LEU A 22 -6.29 -6.62 -3.60
C LEU A 22 -7.69 -6.08 -3.90
N ARG A 23 -8.53 -5.88 -2.88
CA ARG A 23 -9.85 -5.25 -3.06
C ARG A 23 -9.74 -3.88 -3.74
N VAL A 24 -8.85 -3.02 -3.24
CA VAL A 24 -8.65 -1.67 -3.79
C VAL A 24 -8.01 -1.71 -5.17
N LEU A 25 -6.99 -2.57 -5.39
CA LEU A 25 -6.36 -2.73 -6.71
C LEU A 25 -7.36 -3.23 -7.76
N PHE A 26 -8.21 -4.20 -7.41
CA PHE A 26 -9.22 -4.72 -8.34
C PHE A 26 -10.31 -3.70 -8.62
N ALA A 27 -10.73 -2.92 -7.62
CA ALA A 27 -11.64 -1.80 -7.81
C ALA A 27 -11.05 -0.70 -8.71
N ASP A 28 -9.73 -0.47 -8.64
CA ASP A 28 -9.02 0.48 -9.49
C ASP A 28 -8.84 -0.03 -10.95
N GLY A 29 -8.90 -1.34 -11.19
CA GLY A 29 -8.85 -1.92 -12.54
C GLY A 29 -7.73 -2.92 -12.80
N PHE A 30 -6.94 -3.29 -11.78
CA PHE A 30 -6.06 -4.46 -11.90
C PHE A 30 -6.92 -5.71 -12.13
N LYS A 31 -6.53 -6.55 -13.09
CA LYS A 31 -7.31 -7.74 -13.44
C LYS A 31 -7.07 -8.86 -12.42
N PRO A 32 -8.11 -9.39 -11.74
CA PRO A 32 -7.97 -10.55 -10.85
C PRO A 32 -7.34 -11.76 -11.55
N ALA A 33 -7.65 -11.96 -12.83
CA ALA A 33 -7.10 -13.04 -13.65
C ALA A 33 -5.57 -13.00 -13.83
N ASN A 34 -4.95 -11.83 -13.69
CA ASN A 34 -3.50 -11.66 -13.79
C ASN A 34 -2.79 -11.78 -12.43
N THR A 35 -3.52 -12.15 -11.37
CA THR A 35 -2.99 -12.21 -10.01
C THR A 35 -2.75 -13.64 -9.58
N ILE A 36 -1.57 -13.91 -9.01
CA ILE A 36 -1.23 -15.14 -8.30
C ILE A 36 -1.05 -14.81 -6.82
N ILE A 37 -1.67 -15.58 -5.94
CA ILE A 37 -1.64 -15.34 -4.50
C ILE A 37 -1.10 -16.58 -3.81
N VAL A 38 -0.22 -16.40 -2.83
CA VAL A 38 0.37 -17.50 -2.05
C VAL A 38 0.01 -17.32 -0.58
N ASP A 39 -0.63 -18.32 0.03
CA ASP A 39 -0.80 -18.37 1.48
C ASP A 39 0.29 -19.21 2.16
N SER A 40 0.15 -19.46 3.47
CA SER A 40 1.12 -20.23 4.23
C SER A 40 1.28 -21.70 3.78
N LYS A 41 0.40 -22.21 2.90
CA LYS A 41 0.46 -23.58 2.40
C LYS A 41 0.93 -23.62 0.95
N ALA A 42 0.29 -22.86 0.06
CA ALA A 42 0.53 -22.92 -1.37
C ALA A 42 -0.10 -21.73 -2.11
N ILE A 43 0.12 -21.69 -3.43
CA ILE A 43 -0.67 -20.85 -4.33
C ILE A 43 -2.18 -21.12 -4.13
N LEU A 44 -2.99 -20.05 -4.17
CA LEU A 44 -4.44 -20.13 -4.19
C LEU A 44 -4.91 -20.56 -5.58
N HIS A 45 -5.80 -21.56 -5.61
CA HIS A 45 -6.47 -22.04 -6.80
C HIS A 45 -7.75 -22.78 -6.40
N THR A 46 -8.66 -23.01 -7.35
CA THR A 46 -9.94 -23.70 -7.12
C THR A 46 -9.84 -25.16 -6.66
N GLY A 47 -8.63 -25.73 -6.63
CA GLY A 47 -8.39 -27.10 -6.15
C GLY A 47 -8.00 -27.17 -4.66
N ARG A 48 -7.99 -26.03 -3.95
CA ARG A 48 -7.71 -25.95 -2.52
C ARG A 48 -8.94 -26.35 -1.69
N THR A 49 -9.19 -27.65 -1.58
CA THR A 49 -10.34 -28.19 -0.82
C THR A 49 -10.34 -27.75 0.64
N ASP A 50 -9.16 -27.57 1.24
CA ASP A 50 -9.00 -27.06 2.60
C ASP A 50 -9.53 -25.63 2.81
N LEU A 51 -9.59 -24.83 1.74
CA LEU A 51 -10.17 -23.49 1.74
C LEU A 51 -11.66 -23.52 1.37
N GLU A 52 -12.06 -24.40 0.45
CA GLU A 52 -13.46 -24.60 0.07
C GLU A 52 -14.32 -25.08 1.24
N GLU A 53 -13.84 -26.08 1.99
CA GLU A 53 -14.50 -26.60 3.18
C GLU A 53 -14.71 -25.52 4.25
N LYS A 54 -13.78 -24.56 4.31
CA LYS A 54 -13.76 -23.44 5.27
C LYS A 54 -14.30 -22.14 4.70
N GLN A 55 -14.95 -22.14 3.53
CA GLN A 55 -15.42 -20.92 2.87
C GLN A 55 -16.38 -20.09 3.72
N ARG A 56 -17.11 -20.72 4.66
CA ARG A 56 -17.98 -20.01 5.61
C ARG A 56 -17.20 -19.25 6.69
N GLU A 57 -16.04 -19.77 7.09
CA GLU A 57 -15.15 -19.16 8.08
C GLU A 57 -14.26 -18.09 7.42
N ASN A 58 -13.79 -18.34 6.19
CA ASN A 58 -12.94 -17.43 5.45
C ASN A 58 -13.42 -17.25 4.00
N PRO A 59 -14.52 -16.51 3.79
CA PRO A 59 -15.11 -16.32 2.47
C PRO A 59 -14.16 -15.57 1.51
N TYR A 60 -13.31 -14.69 2.04
CA TYR A 60 -12.40 -13.88 1.23
C TYR A 60 -11.34 -14.71 0.51
N LYS A 61 -10.70 -15.67 1.21
CA LYS A 61 -9.70 -16.53 0.56
C LYS A 61 -10.31 -17.40 -0.52
N TRP A 62 -11.49 -17.97 -0.26
CA TRP A 62 -12.16 -18.81 -1.24
C TRP A 62 -12.66 -18.01 -2.45
N ASP A 63 -13.18 -16.80 -2.27
CA ASP A 63 -13.48 -15.88 -3.39
C ASP A 63 -12.26 -15.64 -4.27
N LEU A 64 -11.10 -15.38 -3.65
CA LEU A 64 -9.85 -15.18 -4.38
C LEU A 64 -9.39 -16.43 -5.14
N CYS A 65 -9.56 -17.64 -4.58
CA CYS A 65 -9.29 -18.89 -5.29
C CYS A 65 -10.11 -19.03 -6.58
N GLN A 66 -11.33 -18.49 -6.61
CA GLN A 66 -12.26 -18.62 -7.73
C GLN A 66 -12.03 -17.59 -8.84
N ARG A 67 -11.51 -16.41 -8.49
CA ARG A 67 -11.43 -15.25 -9.40
C ARG A 67 -10.01 -14.93 -9.88
N THR A 68 -9.00 -15.52 -9.25
CA THR A 68 -7.58 -15.33 -9.60
C THR A 68 -6.99 -16.63 -10.14
N ASN A 69 -5.75 -16.58 -10.67
CA ASN A 69 -5.02 -17.77 -11.14
C ASN A 69 -5.84 -18.70 -12.07
N PRO A 70 -6.34 -18.22 -13.23
CA PRO A 70 -7.16 -19.02 -14.15
C PRO A 70 -6.39 -20.22 -14.74
N GLU A 71 -5.06 -20.11 -14.82
CA GLU A 71 -4.16 -21.19 -15.25
C GLU A 71 -4.03 -22.32 -14.21
N LYS A 72 -4.61 -22.14 -13.01
CA LYS A 72 -4.56 -23.10 -11.90
C LYS A 72 -3.12 -23.51 -11.55
N ARG A 73 -2.20 -22.54 -11.59
CA ARG A 73 -0.81 -22.75 -11.15
C ARG A 73 -0.81 -23.26 -9.71
N THR A 74 0.03 -24.24 -9.44
CA THR A 74 0.24 -24.84 -8.13
C THR A 74 1.70 -24.66 -7.70
N GLY A 75 2.02 -25.01 -6.46
CA GLY A 75 3.35 -24.83 -5.88
C GLY A 75 3.41 -23.69 -4.87
N GLY A 76 4.60 -23.14 -4.68
CA GLY A 76 4.90 -22.12 -3.68
C GLY A 76 5.30 -20.78 -4.28
N ILE A 77 6.11 -20.03 -3.52
CA ILE A 77 6.56 -18.68 -3.88
C ILE A 77 7.42 -18.71 -5.15
N THR A 78 8.29 -19.71 -5.30
CA THR A 78 9.11 -19.92 -6.50
C THR A 78 8.25 -20.00 -7.76
N GLU A 79 7.22 -20.85 -7.74
CA GLU A 79 6.31 -21.00 -8.86
C GLU A 79 5.52 -19.73 -9.09
N ALA A 80 5.07 -19.04 -8.04
CA ALA A 80 4.28 -17.82 -8.16
C ALA A 80 5.05 -16.62 -8.74
N LEU A 81 6.33 -16.47 -8.42
CA LEU A 81 7.15 -15.32 -8.89
C LEU A 81 7.66 -15.47 -10.32
N LYS A 82 7.65 -16.68 -10.89
CA LYS A 82 8.04 -16.90 -12.30
C LYS A 82 7.19 -16.04 -13.24
N GLY A 83 7.86 -15.12 -13.94
CA GLY A 83 7.27 -14.21 -14.91
C GLY A 83 6.37 -13.11 -14.30
N ALA A 84 6.46 -12.84 -13.00
CA ALA A 84 5.73 -11.76 -12.36
C ALA A 84 6.32 -10.39 -12.71
N ASP A 85 5.46 -9.38 -12.81
CA ASP A 85 5.86 -7.98 -13.03
C ASP A 85 6.02 -7.25 -11.69
N VAL A 86 5.10 -7.53 -10.77
CA VAL A 86 5.03 -6.92 -9.44
C VAL A 86 4.87 -8.01 -8.40
N CYS A 87 5.66 -7.94 -7.34
CA CYS A 87 5.46 -8.71 -6.11
C CYS A 87 5.03 -7.76 -4.98
N ILE A 88 3.88 -8.03 -4.35
CA ILE A 88 3.47 -7.38 -3.10
C ILE A 88 3.47 -8.41 -1.99
N SER A 89 4.30 -8.20 -0.97
CA SER A 89 4.43 -9.09 0.17
C SER A 89 4.11 -8.35 1.46
N LEU A 90 3.14 -8.92 2.19
CA LEU A 90 2.75 -8.56 3.56
C LEU A 90 2.57 -9.86 4.32
N SER A 91 3.69 -10.58 4.48
CA SER A 91 3.76 -11.94 4.99
C SER A 91 4.45 -11.98 6.36
N LYS A 92 4.96 -13.15 6.74
CA LYS A 92 5.79 -13.34 7.93
C LYS A 92 7.00 -12.39 7.86
N SER A 93 7.29 -11.71 8.96
CA SER A 93 8.50 -10.91 9.09
C SER A 93 9.76 -11.79 9.17
N GLY A 94 10.81 -11.35 8.49
CA GLY A 94 12.13 -11.98 8.54
C GLY A 94 12.76 -12.07 7.15
N PRO A 95 14.09 -11.93 7.07
CA PRO A 95 14.78 -12.08 5.80
C PRO A 95 14.70 -13.55 5.36
N GLY A 96 14.72 -13.78 4.06
CA GLY A 96 14.65 -15.12 3.49
C GLY A 96 13.24 -15.72 3.44
N VAL A 97 12.20 -14.92 3.70
CA VAL A 97 10.80 -15.30 3.38
C VAL A 97 10.56 -15.17 1.87
N ILE A 98 11.25 -14.24 1.21
CA ILE A 98 11.43 -14.20 -0.25
C ILE A 98 12.93 -14.38 -0.51
N LEU A 99 13.29 -15.33 -1.38
CA LEU A 99 14.68 -15.62 -1.68
C LEU A 99 15.14 -14.92 -2.99
N PRO A 100 16.41 -14.47 -3.07
CA PRO A 100 16.97 -13.82 -4.27
C PRO A 100 16.80 -14.65 -5.55
N GLU A 101 16.93 -15.97 -5.48
CA GLU A 101 16.76 -16.87 -6.63
C GLU A 101 15.34 -16.85 -7.22
N TRP A 102 14.32 -16.54 -6.41
CA TRP A 102 12.94 -16.43 -6.89
C TRP A 102 12.71 -15.09 -7.57
N VAL A 103 13.35 -14.03 -7.09
CA VAL A 103 13.34 -12.69 -7.71
C VAL A 103 13.94 -12.75 -9.12
N LYS A 104 15.01 -13.52 -9.32
CA LYS A 104 15.61 -13.74 -10.66
C LYS A 104 14.64 -14.35 -11.68
N GLY A 105 13.58 -15.02 -11.21
CA GLY A 105 12.53 -15.59 -12.06
C GLY A 105 11.46 -14.58 -12.51
N MET A 106 11.46 -13.36 -11.98
CA MET A 106 10.53 -12.29 -12.36
C MET A 106 10.90 -11.69 -13.73
N THR A 107 10.02 -10.83 -14.26
CA THR A 107 10.31 -10.13 -15.52
C THR A 107 11.41 -9.07 -15.37
N LYS A 108 11.96 -8.63 -16.51
CA LYS A 108 12.80 -7.42 -16.53
C LYS A 108 11.98 -6.23 -16.01
N ASP A 109 12.65 -5.34 -15.27
CA ASP A 109 12.06 -4.16 -14.65
C ASP A 109 11.05 -4.50 -13.52
N ALA A 110 11.23 -5.65 -12.85
CA ALA A 110 10.36 -6.10 -11.77
C ALA A 110 10.29 -5.11 -10.59
N ILE A 111 9.11 -5.04 -9.98
CA ILE A 111 8.83 -4.23 -8.78
C ILE A 111 8.58 -5.18 -7.59
N ILE A 112 9.23 -4.93 -6.45
CA ILE A 112 9.02 -5.70 -5.22
C ILE A 112 8.67 -4.76 -4.07
N PHE A 113 7.49 -4.95 -3.49
CA PHE A 113 7.09 -4.33 -2.24
C PHE A 113 7.16 -5.39 -1.14
N ALA A 114 8.24 -5.40 -0.35
CA ALA A 114 8.48 -6.32 0.77
C ALA A 114 8.24 -5.58 2.09
N CYS A 115 6.98 -5.59 2.54
CA CYS A 115 6.49 -4.63 3.53
C CYS A 115 6.19 -5.26 4.90
N ALA A 116 6.65 -6.48 5.19
CA ALA A 116 6.60 -7.02 6.56
C ALA A 116 7.42 -6.17 7.53
N ASN A 117 6.92 -6.05 8.77
CA ASN A 117 7.56 -5.32 9.87
C ASN A 117 7.83 -6.27 11.05
N PRO A 118 8.93 -6.08 11.81
CA PRO A 118 9.95 -5.02 11.66
C PRO A 118 11.04 -5.33 10.62
N ILE A 119 11.12 -6.57 10.14
CA ILE A 119 12.11 -7.00 9.14
C ILE A 119 11.38 -7.42 7.86
N PRO A 120 11.71 -6.84 6.69
CA PRO A 120 11.07 -7.19 5.42
C PRO A 120 11.38 -8.63 5.02
N GLU A 121 10.58 -9.17 4.11
CA GLU A 121 10.68 -10.56 3.64
C GLU A 121 11.99 -10.87 2.88
N ILE A 122 12.57 -9.84 2.28
CA ILE A 122 13.87 -9.82 1.61
C ILE A 122 14.49 -8.44 1.82
N TRP A 123 15.81 -8.35 1.98
CA TRP A 123 16.45 -7.05 2.10
C TRP A 123 16.46 -6.29 0.76
N PRO A 124 16.38 -4.93 0.77
CA PRO A 124 16.36 -4.17 -0.47
C PRO A 124 17.57 -4.41 -1.38
N TRP A 125 18.77 -4.54 -0.80
CA TRP A 125 19.98 -4.81 -1.58
C TRP A 125 19.98 -6.20 -2.22
N GLU A 126 19.53 -7.23 -1.49
CA GLU A 126 19.40 -8.60 -2.02
C GLU A 126 18.40 -8.66 -3.19
N ALA A 127 17.27 -7.95 -3.07
CA ALA A 127 16.27 -7.88 -4.13
C ALA A 127 16.81 -7.14 -5.37
N LYS A 128 17.54 -6.03 -5.19
CA LYS A 128 18.19 -5.30 -6.28
C LYS A 128 19.28 -6.11 -6.97
N GLU A 129 20.16 -6.76 -6.20
CA GLU A 129 21.20 -7.66 -6.72
C GLU A 129 20.61 -8.84 -7.49
N ALA A 130 19.41 -9.30 -7.10
CA ALA A 130 18.66 -10.33 -7.81
C ALA A 130 17.95 -9.85 -9.08
N GLY A 131 17.95 -8.54 -9.37
CA GLY A 131 17.43 -7.97 -10.60
C GLY A 131 16.10 -7.22 -10.47
N ALA A 132 15.58 -6.99 -9.26
CA ALA A 132 14.44 -6.09 -9.08
C ALA A 132 14.87 -4.64 -9.36
N ARG A 133 14.06 -3.92 -10.14
CA ARG A 133 14.35 -2.53 -10.52
C ARG A 133 13.90 -1.54 -9.45
N ILE A 134 12.69 -1.74 -8.93
CA ILE A 134 12.13 -0.91 -7.87
C ILE A 134 11.87 -1.82 -6.67
N VAL A 135 12.37 -1.40 -5.52
CA VAL A 135 12.15 -2.10 -4.25
C VAL A 135 11.59 -1.12 -3.24
N ALA A 136 10.57 -1.53 -2.51
CA ALA A 136 9.95 -0.78 -1.43
C ALA A 136 9.80 -1.64 -0.19
N THR A 137 9.81 -1.01 0.99
CA THR A 137 9.56 -1.68 2.27
C THR A 137 8.60 -0.88 3.13
N GLY A 138 8.18 -1.46 4.27
CA GLY A 138 7.38 -0.75 5.26
C GLY A 138 8.17 0.25 6.11
N ARG A 139 9.51 0.24 6.04
CA ARG A 139 10.39 1.01 6.93
C ARG A 139 10.87 2.31 6.30
N SER A 140 11.12 3.31 7.14
CA SER A 140 11.54 4.65 6.74
C SER A 140 13.04 4.80 6.55
N ASP A 141 13.84 3.82 6.98
CA ASP A 141 15.30 3.84 6.85
C ASP A 141 15.80 3.28 5.50
N PHE A 142 14.87 2.89 4.62
CA PHE A 142 15.14 2.47 3.24
C PHE A 142 14.42 3.39 2.24
N PRO A 143 14.91 3.46 0.99
CA PRO A 143 14.17 4.08 -0.11
C PRO A 143 12.76 3.51 -0.26
N ASN A 144 11.85 4.30 -0.83
CA ASN A 144 10.48 3.89 -1.14
C ASN A 144 9.73 3.28 0.06
N GLN A 145 9.56 4.04 1.15
CA GLN A 145 8.70 3.60 2.24
C GLN A 145 7.24 3.50 1.76
N VAL A 146 6.70 2.28 1.69
CA VAL A 146 5.29 2.00 1.45
C VAL A 146 4.67 1.54 2.76
N ASN A 147 4.14 2.51 3.50
CA ASN A 147 3.52 2.32 4.80
C ASN A 147 2.20 3.12 4.88
N ASN A 148 1.24 2.65 5.65
CA ASN A 148 -0.01 3.38 5.84
C ASN A 148 0.19 4.76 6.52
N SER A 149 1.34 5.00 7.16
CA SER A 149 1.69 6.26 7.80
C SER A 149 1.65 7.47 6.86
N ILE A 150 1.86 7.27 5.56
CA ILE A 150 1.75 8.36 4.57
C ILE A 150 0.34 8.56 4.02
N GLY A 151 -0.64 7.72 4.39
CA GLY A 151 -2.01 7.80 3.88
C GLY A 151 -3.11 7.97 4.93
N PHE A 152 -3.05 7.25 6.06
CA PHE A 152 -4.10 7.37 7.07
C PHE A 152 -4.28 8.82 7.59
N PRO A 153 -3.23 9.65 7.80
CA PRO A 153 -3.44 11.00 8.31
C PRO A 153 -4.30 11.86 7.38
N GLY A 154 -4.04 11.84 6.06
CA GLY A 154 -4.83 12.61 5.10
C GLY A 154 -6.22 12.02 4.87
N ILE A 155 -6.35 10.70 4.72
CA ILE A 155 -7.65 10.02 4.60
C ILE A 155 -8.57 10.37 5.77
N PHE A 156 -8.08 10.26 7.01
CA PHE A 156 -8.87 10.59 8.19
C PHE A 156 -9.18 12.09 8.25
N ARG A 157 -8.20 12.96 7.98
CA ARG A 157 -8.41 14.42 8.00
C ARG A 157 -9.53 14.83 7.02
N GLY A 158 -9.47 14.36 5.78
CA GLY A 158 -10.49 14.62 4.76
C GLY A 158 -11.86 14.08 5.13
N THR A 159 -11.93 12.84 5.61
CA THR A 159 -13.17 12.20 6.08
C THR A 159 -13.82 12.99 7.22
N LEU A 160 -13.01 13.47 8.18
CA LEU A 160 -13.48 14.23 9.33
C LEU A 160 -13.94 15.64 8.95
N ASP A 161 -13.23 16.32 8.05
CA ASP A 161 -13.53 17.71 7.67
C ASP A 161 -14.92 17.85 7.02
N VAL A 162 -15.35 16.85 6.25
CA VAL A 162 -16.70 16.82 5.65
C VAL A 162 -17.69 15.92 6.40
N ARG A 163 -17.27 15.39 7.55
CA ARG A 163 -18.03 14.42 8.37
C ARG A 163 -18.61 13.28 7.54
N ALA A 164 -17.83 12.68 6.66
CA ALA A 164 -18.28 11.57 5.85
C ALA A 164 -18.82 10.42 6.71
N ARG A 165 -19.84 9.71 6.23
CA ARG A 165 -20.49 8.60 6.96
C ARG A 165 -19.64 7.33 6.96
N THR A 166 -18.76 7.19 5.99
CA THR A 166 -17.90 6.02 5.76
C THR A 166 -16.68 6.43 4.95
N ILE A 167 -15.71 5.53 4.85
CA ILE A 167 -14.59 5.60 3.90
C ILE A 167 -14.88 4.57 2.81
N THR A 168 -15.06 5.02 1.57
CA THR A 168 -15.34 4.15 0.41
C THR A 168 -14.04 3.65 -0.25
N ASP A 169 -14.14 2.63 -1.09
CA ASP A 169 -12.99 2.17 -1.88
C ASP A 169 -12.52 3.28 -2.83
N GLU A 170 -13.43 4.07 -3.42
CA GLU A 170 -13.06 5.18 -4.29
C GLU A 170 -12.39 6.34 -3.55
N MET A 171 -12.72 6.56 -2.27
CA MET A 171 -11.97 7.50 -1.42
C MET A 171 -10.54 7.02 -1.20
N CYS A 172 -10.33 5.72 -0.93
CA CYS A 172 -8.99 5.13 -0.80
C CYS A 172 -8.20 5.18 -2.12
N ILE A 173 -8.85 4.91 -3.26
CA ILE A 173 -8.24 5.03 -4.59
C ILE A 173 -7.85 6.48 -4.87
N THR A 174 -8.74 7.43 -4.57
CA THR A 174 -8.47 8.86 -4.74
C THR A 174 -7.27 9.31 -3.89
N ALA A 175 -7.18 8.85 -2.65
CA ALA A 175 -6.03 9.08 -1.79
C ALA A 175 -4.74 8.54 -2.40
N ALA A 176 -4.73 7.28 -2.86
CA ALA A 176 -3.58 6.67 -3.50
C ALA A 176 -3.10 7.44 -4.74
N TYR A 177 -4.02 7.88 -5.62
CA TYR A 177 -3.67 8.71 -6.77
C TYR A 177 -3.13 10.09 -6.37
N GLU A 178 -3.69 10.72 -5.33
CA GLU A 178 -3.18 12.02 -4.88
C GLU A 178 -1.77 11.89 -4.28
N LEU A 179 -1.48 10.83 -3.52
CA LEU A 179 -0.13 10.53 -3.03
C LEU A 179 0.86 10.29 -4.17
N ALA A 180 0.47 9.48 -5.16
CA ALA A 180 1.29 9.22 -6.35
C ALA A 180 1.55 10.53 -7.13
N LYS A 181 0.51 11.35 -7.31
CA LYS A 181 0.63 12.66 -7.95
C LYS A 181 1.56 13.60 -7.20
N CYS A 182 1.51 13.62 -5.86
CA CYS A 182 2.45 14.41 -5.06
C CYS A 182 3.90 14.00 -5.30
N ALA A 183 4.18 12.69 -5.41
CA ALA A 183 5.50 12.21 -5.74
C ALA A 183 5.91 12.58 -7.17
N GLU A 184 5.00 12.43 -8.15
CA GLU A 184 5.25 12.82 -9.55
C GLU A 184 5.54 14.30 -9.70
N ASP A 185 4.76 15.17 -9.05
CA ASP A 185 4.90 16.63 -9.15
C ASP A 185 6.28 17.10 -8.65
N ARG A 186 6.92 16.38 -7.71
CA ARG A 186 8.30 16.69 -7.23
C ARG A 186 9.40 16.01 -8.04
N GLY A 187 9.05 15.05 -8.88
CA GLY A 187 9.97 14.17 -9.59
C GLY A 187 10.20 12.84 -8.89
N ILE A 188 9.98 11.76 -9.64
CA ILE A 188 10.18 10.37 -9.19
C ILE A 188 11.45 9.76 -9.77
N SER A 189 11.99 8.79 -9.06
CA SER A 189 13.08 7.92 -9.52
C SER A 189 12.88 6.50 -8.97
N GLU A 190 13.74 5.56 -9.35
CA GLU A 190 13.64 4.16 -8.89
C GLU A 190 13.73 4.02 -7.37
N ASP A 191 14.43 4.94 -6.71
CA ASP A 191 14.57 5.02 -5.24
C ASP A 191 13.66 6.08 -4.61
N ASN A 192 12.73 6.66 -5.38
CA ASN A 192 11.84 7.70 -4.91
C ASN A 192 10.49 7.69 -5.63
N ILE A 193 9.63 6.72 -5.30
CA ILE A 193 8.33 6.50 -5.96
C ILE A 193 7.13 7.03 -5.16
N ALA A 194 7.31 7.32 -3.87
CA ALA A 194 6.26 7.70 -2.93
C ALA A 194 6.74 8.88 -2.06
N PRO A 195 5.82 9.74 -1.58
CA PRO A 195 6.17 10.78 -0.62
C PRO A 195 6.64 10.18 0.71
N THR A 196 7.36 10.98 1.48
CA THR A 196 7.84 10.63 2.83
C THR A 196 6.98 11.28 3.91
N MET A 197 7.04 10.75 5.14
CA MET A 197 6.33 11.35 6.28
C MET A 197 6.79 12.79 6.61
N GLY A 198 7.95 13.21 6.12
CA GLY A 198 8.48 14.56 6.29
C GLY A 198 7.79 15.61 5.41
N GLU A 199 7.18 15.18 4.29
CA GLU A 199 6.51 16.03 3.31
C GLU A 199 5.06 16.29 3.74
N TRP A 200 4.89 17.05 4.82
CA TRP A 200 3.60 17.21 5.50
C TRP A 200 2.51 17.87 4.63
N GLU A 201 2.88 18.62 3.59
CA GLU A 201 1.96 19.21 2.61
C GLU A 201 1.17 18.16 1.84
N VAL A 202 1.70 16.94 1.72
CA VAL A 202 1.04 15.79 1.09
C VAL A 202 -0.25 15.44 1.82
N PHE A 203 -0.26 15.50 3.15
CA PHE A 203 -1.46 15.19 3.95
C PHE A 203 -2.58 16.21 3.75
N ILE A 204 -2.26 17.47 3.43
CA ILE A 204 -3.24 18.49 3.08
C ILE A 204 -3.89 18.10 1.74
N ARG A 205 -3.06 17.80 0.73
CA ARG A 205 -3.53 17.44 -0.62
C ARG A 205 -4.42 16.20 -0.57
N GLU A 206 -3.97 15.15 0.10
CA GLU A 206 -4.72 13.91 0.29
C GLU A 206 -6.05 14.15 1.01
N ALA A 207 -6.04 14.91 2.12
CA ALA A 207 -7.25 15.24 2.87
C ALA A 207 -8.28 15.96 2.01
N VAL A 208 -7.85 16.94 1.23
CA VAL A 208 -8.72 17.69 0.32
C VAL A 208 -9.27 16.77 -0.77
N ALA A 209 -8.44 15.93 -1.38
CA ALA A 209 -8.89 14.99 -2.42
C ALA A 209 -9.95 14.01 -1.89
N VAL A 210 -9.70 13.43 -0.70
CA VAL A 210 -10.63 12.51 -0.04
C VAL A 210 -11.94 13.19 0.34
N ALA A 211 -11.88 14.40 0.91
CA ALA A 211 -13.06 15.19 1.25
C ALA A 211 -13.91 15.50 0.00
N MET A 212 -13.26 15.91 -1.10
CA MET A 212 -13.95 16.19 -2.36
C MET A 212 -14.61 14.93 -2.93
N LYS A 213 -13.94 13.77 -2.89
CA LYS A 213 -14.54 12.50 -3.31
C LYS A 213 -15.72 12.09 -2.44
N ALA A 214 -15.64 12.28 -1.12
CA ALA A 214 -16.74 12.01 -0.21
C ALA A 214 -17.97 12.89 -0.50
N GLN A 215 -17.76 14.16 -0.90
CA GLN A 215 -18.83 15.07 -1.33
C GLN A 215 -19.45 14.64 -2.66
N GLU A 216 -18.61 14.25 -3.62
CA GLU A 216 -19.04 13.75 -4.94
C GLU A 216 -19.92 12.50 -4.81
N GLN A 217 -19.54 11.55 -3.94
CA GLN A 217 -20.30 10.31 -3.70
C GLN A 217 -21.50 10.50 -2.77
N GLY A 218 -21.75 11.72 -2.26
CA GLY A 218 -22.89 12.00 -1.38
C GLY A 218 -22.79 11.38 0.02
N VAL A 219 -21.60 10.90 0.42
CA VAL A 219 -21.37 10.33 1.76
C VAL A 219 -20.96 11.39 2.79
N ALA A 220 -20.58 12.58 2.34
CA ALA A 220 -20.32 13.77 3.17
C ALA A 220 -21.59 14.34 3.81
N ARG A 221 -21.48 14.84 5.04
CA ARG A 221 -22.58 15.55 5.74
C ARG A 221 -22.39 17.06 5.78
N ILE A 222 -21.18 17.55 5.51
CA ILE A 222 -20.86 18.96 5.35
C ILE A 222 -20.35 19.16 3.92
N LYS A 223 -20.76 20.26 3.29
CA LYS A 223 -20.20 20.71 2.02
C LYS A 223 -19.24 21.87 2.28
N ALA A 224 -18.07 21.79 1.69
CA ALA A 224 -17.05 22.82 1.68
C ALA A 224 -16.38 22.84 0.30
N SER A 225 -15.91 24.01 -0.09
CA SER A 225 -15.08 24.19 -1.27
C SER A 225 -13.69 23.61 -1.05
N ARG A 226 -12.99 23.34 -2.15
CA ARG A 226 -11.58 22.93 -2.12
C ARG A 226 -10.70 23.90 -1.34
N GLU A 227 -10.95 25.20 -1.48
CA GLU A 227 -10.18 26.25 -0.81
C GLU A 227 -10.41 26.25 0.72
N GLU A 228 -11.66 26.13 1.15
CA GLU A 228 -12.00 26.04 2.58
C GLU A 228 -11.38 24.79 3.22
N LEU A 229 -11.47 23.64 2.55
CA LEU A 229 -10.85 22.39 3.01
C LEU A 229 -9.33 22.50 3.10
N THR A 230 -8.70 23.15 2.11
CA THR A 230 -7.25 23.37 2.11
C THR A 230 -6.82 24.21 3.31
N LYS A 231 -7.47 25.36 3.51
CA LYS A 231 -7.19 26.27 4.65
C LYS A 231 -7.41 25.57 5.99
N GLN A 232 -8.46 24.77 6.11
CA GLN A 232 -8.78 24.05 7.34
C GLN A 232 -7.73 22.96 7.64
N ALA A 233 -7.41 22.10 6.67
CA ALA A 233 -6.43 21.04 6.84
C ALA A 233 -5.04 21.60 7.13
N GLU A 234 -4.61 22.62 6.39
CA GLU A 234 -3.33 23.32 6.62
C GLU A 234 -3.26 23.90 8.02
N LYS A 235 -4.29 24.64 8.45
CA LYS A 235 -4.35 25.23 9.80
C LYS A 235 -4.19 24.15 10.88
N ILE A 236 -4.96 23.06 10.81
CA ILE A 236 -4.93 22.00 11.81
C ILE A 236 -3.55 21.35 11.88
N ILE A 237 -3.00 20.95 10.72
CA ILE A 237 -1.72 20.25 10.66
C ILE A 237 -0.58 21.16 11.14
N LYS A 238 -0.55 22.42 10.68
CA LYS A 238 0.45 23.40 11.07
C LYS A 238 0.40 23.69 12.57
N GLN A 239 -0.79 23.92 13.12
CA GLN A 239 -0.97 24.14 14.56
C GLN A 239 -0.44 22.98 15.41
N SER A 240 -0.74 21.73 15.04
CA SER A 240 -0.23 20.56 15.77
C SER A 240 1.30 20.50 15.73
N ARG A 241 1.90 20.73 14.57
CA ARG A 241 3.36 20.69 14.39
C ARG A 241 4.06 21.81 15.18
N GLU A 242 3.56 23.03 15.07
CA GLU A 242 4.10 24.21 15.77
C GLU A 242 3.97 24.08 17.29
N MET A 243 2.84 23.55 17.77
CA MET A 243 2.64 23.30 19.20
C MET A 243 3.66 22.29 19.73
N THR A 244 3.84 21.15 19.05
CA THR A 244 4.83 20.14 19.46
C THR A 244 6.25 20.71 19.43
N ALA A 245 6.61 21.46 18.38
CA ALA A 245 7.92 22.09 18.26
C ALA A 245 8.17 23.12 19.38
N LEU A 246 7.16 23.91 19.75
CA LEU A 246 7.24 24.85 20.87
C LEU A 246 7.45 24.11 22.20
N LEU A 247 6.68 23.05 22.46
CA LEU A 247 6.84 22.27 23.69
C LEU A 247 8.22 21.60 23.80
N MET A 248 8.80 21.14 22.68
CA MET A 248 10.18 20.65 22.64
C MET A 248 11.20 21.77 22.89
N LYS A 249 11.01 22.94 22.26
CA LYS A 249 11.90 24.10 22.40
C LYS A 249 11.95 24.64 23.84
N GLU A 250 10.79 24.72 24.49
CA GLU A 250 10.66 25.22 25.87
C GLU A 250 11.02 24.16 26.93
N GLY A 251 11.42 22.95 26.51
CA GLY A 251 11.86 21.87 27.41
C GLY A 251 10.74 21.13 28.15
N TYR A 252 9.47 21.40 27.81
CA TYR A 252 8.34 20.61 28.32
C TYR A 252 8.33 19.18 27.77
N ILE A 253 8.84 19.01 26.54
CA ILE A 253 9.18 17.70 25.98
C ILE A 253 10.71 17.61 26.00
N PRO A 254 11.31 16.80 26.89
CA PRO A 254 12.76 16.71 27.00
C PRO A 254 13.36 16.08 25.73
N PRO A 255 14.62 16.41 25.38
CA PRO A 255 15.32 15.70 24.33
C PRO A 255 15.46 14.21 24.70
N ALA A 256 15.60 13.34 23.70
CA ALA A 256 15.98 11.97 23.95
C ALA A 256 17.28 11.94 24.79
N PRO A 257 17.38 11.06 25.80
CA PRO A 257 18.63 10.90 26.55
C PRO A 257 19.78 10.69 25.58
N ARG A 258 20.90 11.38 25.82
CA ARG A 258 22.15 10.99 25.18
C ARG A 258 22.57 9.67 25.82
N ASP A 259 22.85 8.66 25.00
CA ASP A 259 23.33 7.35 25.43
C ASP A 259 24.47 7.45 26.46
#